data_AF-A0A8S1ZPZ4-F1
#
_entry.id   AF-A0A8S1ZPZ4-F1
#
_cell.length_a   1.000
_cell.length_b   1.000
_cell.length_c   1.000
_cell.angle_alpha   90.00
_cell.angle_beta   90.00
_cell.angle_gamma   90.00
#
_symmetry.space_group_name_H-M   'P 1'
#
loop_
_entity.id
_entity.type
_entity.pdbx_description
1 polymer ?
#
loop_
_entity_poly.entity_id
_entity_poly.type
_entity_poly.pdbx_seq_one_letter_code
_entity_poly.pdbx_strand_id
1 'polypeptide(L)'
;MNPRFYFLLAFAAVLAATTANAQPVLDIDGDIIFGGSYYVLPVIRGQGGGVTLSGRGDQPCPLDIVQESSEVDEGIPVKFSNWRSRVGFVPESESLNIETDIAATVCVQSTYWWIDATWRVTAGPKPEGFGEDSSPKFQRPSGDASMLGYLWMKTAFVVWL
;
A
#
# COMPACT_ATOMS: atom_id res chain seq x y z
N MET A 1 4.42 0.91 47.71
CA MET A 1 4.71 0.50 46.32
C MET A 1 6.06 1.07 45.92
N ASN A 2 6.95 0.25 45.36
CA ASN A 2 8.32 0.68 45.07
C ASN A 2 8.39 1.47 43.75
N PRO A 3 9.20 2.54 43.66
CA PRO A 3 9.35 3.36 42.45
C PRO A 3 9.75 2.54 41.21
N ARG A 4 10.49 1.44 41.40
CA ARG A 4 10.86 0.49 40.35
C ARG A 4 9.65 -0.21 39.72
N PHE A 5 8.59 -0.45 40.48
CA PHE A 5 7.38 -1.09 39.98
C PHE A 5 6.60 -0.16 39.03
N TYR A 6 6.53 1.14 39.34
CA TYR A 6 5.93 2.13 38.45
C TYR A 6 6.72 2.31 37.16
N PHE A 7 8.06 2.25 37.24
CA PHE A 7 8.92 2.35 36.06
C PHE A 7 8.75 1.15 35.12
N LEU A 8 8.65 -0.06 35.68
CA LEU A 8 8.37 -1.28 34.91
C LEU A 8 6.97 -1.27 34.31
N LEU A 9 5.96 -0.80 35.04
CA LEU A 9 4.60 -0.65 34.51
C LEU A 9 4.54 0.38 33.38
N ALA A 10 5.19 1.53 33.55
CA ALA A 10 5.25 2.57 32.52
C ALA A 10 5.99 2.08 31.28
N PHE A 11 7.10 1.35 31.45
CA PHE A 11 7.84 0.78 30.33
C PHE A 11 7.04 -0.30 29.60
N ALA A 12 6.38 -1.21 30.33
CA ALA A 12 5.51 -2.23 29.74
C ALA A 12 4.30 -1.61 29.02
N ALA A 13 3.71 -0.54 29.57
CA ALA A 13 2.62 0.18 28.93
C ALA A 13 3.05 0.87 27.62
N VAL A 14 4.25 1.47 27.62
CA VAL A 14 4.83 2.08 26.40
C VAL A 14 5.11 1.00 25.35
N LEU A 15 5.70 -0.13 25.74
CA LEU A 15 5.98 -1.25 24.82
C LEU A 15 4.69 -1.84 24.22
N ALA A 16 3.66 -2.05 25.05
CA ALA A 16 2.37 -2.56 24.60
C ALA A 16 1.67 -1.58 23.64
N ALA A 17 1.73 -0.28 23.93
CA ALA A 17 1.19 0.77 23.06
C ALA A 17 1.91 0.83 21.70
N THR A 18 3.22 0.57 21.66
CA THR A 18 3.96 0.52 20.39
C THR A 18 3.61 -0.69 19.52
N THR A 19 3.31 -1.85 20.14
CA THR A 19 2.94 -3.07 19.40
C THR A 19 1.51 -3.05 18.86
N ALA A 20 0.62 -2.27 19.47
CA ALA A 20 -0.78 -2.18 19.05
C ALA A 20 -0.96 -1.58 17.64
N ASN A 21 -0.01 -0.76 17.17
CA ASN A 21 -0.09 -0.08 15.87
C ASN A 21 0.42 -0.92 14.68
N ALA A 22 0.93 -2.13 14.93
CA ALA A 22 1.50 -3.00 13.90
C ALA A 22 0.63 -4.25 13.68
N GLN A 23 -0.68 -4.09 13.47
CA GLN A 23 -1.51 -5.22 13.07
C GLN A 23 -1.23 -5.61 11.61
N PRO A 24 -1.14 -6.92 11.29
CA PRO A 24 -0.97 -7.36 9.91
C PRO A 24 -2.24 -7.13 9.10
N VAL A 25 -2.07 -6.79 7.84
CA VAL A 25 -3.13 -6.94 6.84
C VAL A 25 -3.32 -8.42 6.53
N LEU A 26 -4.58 -8.83 6.42
CA LEU A 26 -4.98 -10.19 6.07
C LEU A 26 -5.57 -10.20 4.66
N ASP A 27 -5.37 -11.29 3.93
CA ASP A 27 -6.07 -11.57 2.68
C ASP A 27 -7.49 -12.12 2.92
N ILE A 28 -8.17 -12.51 1.84
CA ILE A 28 -9.54 -13.05 1.92
C ILE A 28 -9.64 -14.36 2.69
N ASP A 29 -8.57 -15.16 2.72
CA ASP A 29 -8.52 -16.46 3.37
C ASP A 29 -8.19 -16.31 4.87
N GLY A 30 -7.85 -15.08 5.29
CA GLY A 30 -7.48 -14.74 6.66
C GLY A 30 -5.99 -14.92 6.91
N ASP A 31 -5.20 -15.14 5.87
CA ASP A 31 -3.76 -15.30 5.97
C ASP A 31 -3.06 -13.94 6.00
N ILE A 32 -1.97 -13.86 6.75
CA ILE A 32 -1.17 -12.64 6.86
C ILE A 32 -0.50 -12.40 5.52
N ILE A 33 -0.69 -11.21 4.94
CA ILE A 33 0.07 -10.84 3.76
C ILE A 33 1.47 -10.39 4.15
N PHE A 34 2.45 -11.00 3.49
CA PHE A 34 3.86 -10.63 3.55
C PHE A 34 4.39 -10.49 2.13
N GLY A 35 5.69 -10.25 1.97
CA GLY A 35 6.30 -10.12 0.64
C GLY A 35 5.70 -10.99 -0.45
N GLY A 36 5.28 -10.39 -1.57
CA GLY A 36 4.56 -11.09 -2.62
C GLY A 36 3.73 -10.11 -3.45
N SER A 37 2.98 -10.66 -4.39
CA SER A 37 2.07 -9.93 -5.27
C SER A 37 0.66 -10.36 -4.95
N TYR A 38 -0.28 -9.42 -4.90
CA TYR A 38 -1.66 -9.71 -4.55
C TYR A 38 -2.65 -8.95 -5.41
N TYR A 39 -3.76 -9.59 -5.76
CA TYR A 39 -4.86 -8.89 -6.42
C TYR A 39 -5.61 -8.01 -5.42
N VAL A 40 -6.12 -6.89 -5.92
CA VAL A 40 -6.94 -6.00 -5.11
C VAL A 40 -8.35 -6.01 -5.67
N LEU A 41 -9.29 -6.58 -4.91
CA LEU A 41 -10.66 -6.85 -5.35
C LEU A 41 -11.70 -6.09 -4.53
N PRO A 42 -12.81 -5.61 -5.12
CA PRO A 42 -13.84 -4.87 -4.41
C PRO A 42 -14.49 -5.75 -3.34
N VAL A 43 -14.66 -5.18 -2.15
CA VAL A 43 -15.38 -5.85 -1.04
C VAL A 43 -16.85 -6.07 -1.43
N ILE A 44 -17.43 -5.12 -2.16
CA ILE A 44 -18.82 -5.15 -2.61
C ILE A 44 -18.86 -5.73 -4.01
N ARG A 45 -19.51 -6.89 -4.13
CA ARG A 45 -19.79 -7.56 -5.40
C ARG A 45 -20.65 -6.71 -6.33
N GLY A 46 -20.53 -6.92 -7.63
CA GLY A 46 -21.27 -6.20 -8.68
C GLY A 46 -20.82 -4.75 -8.92
N GLN A 47 -19.70 -4.31 -8.34
CA GLN A 47 -19.16 -2.95 -8.52
C GLN A 47 -17.94 -2.88 -9.43
N GLY A 48 -17.69 -3.93 -10.21
CA GLY A 48 -16.50 -4.06 -11.05
C GLY A 48 -15.56 -5.16 -10.54
N GLY A 49 -14.42 -5.29 -11.19
CA GLY A 49 -13.37 -6.26 -10.88
C GLY A 49 -12.23 -5.65 -10.07
N GLY A 50 -11.05 -6.24 -10.19
CA GLY A 50 -9.87 -5.80 -9.47
C GLY A 50 -9.18 -4.58 -10.07
N VAL A 51 -8.06 -4.19 -9.48
CA VAL A 51 -7.31 -3.00 -9.93
C VAL A 51 -6.41 -3.31 -11.13
N THR A 52 -6.37 -2.39 -12.09
CA THR A 52 -5.65 -2.49 -13.35
C THR A 52 -5.02 -1.15 -13.76
N LEU A 53 -4.38 -1.13 -14.93
CA LEU A 53 -3.78 0.05 -15.54
C LEU A 53 -4.54 0.43 -16.82
N SER A 54 -4.90 1.71 -16.97
CA SER A 54 -5.54 2.20 -18.20
C SER A 54 -4.99 3.55 -18.65
N GLY A 55 -4.86 3.72 -19.97
CA GLY A 55 -4.67 5.04 -20.57
C GLY A 55 -5.95 5.88 -20.51
N ARG A 56 -5.84 7.16 -20.89
CA ARG A 56 -6.93 8.14 -20.88
C ARG A 56 -7.42 8.41 -22.31
N GLY A 57 -8.39 7.63 -22.77
CA GLY A 57 -8.91 7.77 -24.14
C GLY A 57 -7.77 7.68 -25.16
N ASP A 58 -7.55 8.76 -25.93
CA ASP A 58 -6.50 8.83 -26.95
C ASP A 58 -5.09 9.09 -26.38
N GLN A 59 -4.96 9.32 -25.07
CA GLN A 59 -3.67 9.51 -24.40
C GLN A 59 -3.25 8.20 -23.69
N PRO A 60 -2.33 7.41 -24.28
CA PRO A 60 -1.94 6.12 -23.71
C PRO A 60 -1.10 6.26 -22.43
N CYS A 61 -0.53 7.45 -22.17
CA CYS A 61 0.30 7.74 -21.01
C CYS A 61 -0.01 9.13 -20.42
N PRO A 62 0.12 9.33 -19.09
CA PRO A 62 0.44 8.31 -18.08
C PRO A 62 -0.71 7.31 -17.90
N LEU A 63 -0.41 6.13 -17.35
CA LEU A 63 -1.44 5.14 -16.99
C LEU A 63 -2.09 5.54 -15.67
N ASP A 64 -3.41 5.50 -15.63
CA ASP A 64 -4.21 5.63 -14.42
C ASP A 64 -4.34 4.26 -13.74
N ILE A 65 -4.34 4.26 -12.41
CA ILE A 65 -4.73 3.10 -11.61
C ILE A 65 -6.26 3.12 -11.54
N VAL A 66 -6.90 2.15 -12.18
CA VAL A 66 -8.36 2.09 -12.29
C VAL A 66 -8.88 0.73 -11.84
N GLN A 67 -10.18 0.64 -11.61
CA GLN A 67 -10.86 -0.61 -11.34
C GLN A 67 -11.38 -1.22 -12.66
N GLU A 68 -11.23 -2.53 -12.81
CA GLU A 68 -11.82 -3.27 -13.92
C GLU A 68 -13.34 -3.13 -13.94
N SER A 69 -13.90 -3.09 -15.14
CA SER A 69 -15.36 -2.92 -15.31
C SER A 69 -16.16 -4.19 -14.99
N SER A 70 -15.55 -5.35 -15.13
CA SER A 70 -16.16 -6.66 -14.99
C SER A 70 -15.70 -7.34 -13.71
N GLU A 71 -16.63 -7.85 -12.91
CA GLU A 71 -16.32 -8.51 -11.63
C GLU A 71 -15.47 -9.79 -11.76
N VAL A 72 -15.48 -10.42 -12.94
CA VAL A 72 -14.66 -11.61 -13.19
C VAL A 72 -13.21 -11.30 -13.54
N ASP A 73 -12.89 -10.03 -13.81
CA ASP A 73 -11.53 -9.61 -14.14
C ASP A 73 -10.80 -9.19 -12.85
N GLU A 74 -9.83 -10.00 -12.43
CA GLU A 74 -9.08 -9.79 -11.19
C GLU A 74 -8.08 -8.61 -11.27
N GLY A 75 -7.82 -8.12 -12.49
CA GLY A 75 -6.89 -7.03 -12.75
C GLY A 75 -5.44 -7.49 -12.74
N ILE A 76 -4.54 -6.61 -12.27
CA ILE A 76 -3.10 -6.82 -12.20
C ILE A 76 -2.69 -6.80 -10.72
N PRO A 77 -1.90 -7.78 -10.25
CA PRO A 77 -1.53 -7.83 -8.84
C PRO A 77 -0.62 -6.67 -8.45
N VAL A 78 -0.56 -6.36 -7.16
CA VAL A 78 0.24 -5.28 -6.58
C VAL A 78 1.25 -5.80 -5.56
N LYS A 79 2.35 -5.07 -5.41
CA LYS A 79 3.38 -5.29 -4.39
C LYS A 79 3.40 -4.15 -3.40
N PHE A 80 3.48 -4.49 -2.12
CA PHE A 80 3.72 -3.54 -1.03
C PHE A 80 5.21 -3.49 -0.69
N SER A 81 5.73 -2.30 -0.37
CA SER A 81 7.13 -2.14 0.04
C SER A 81 7.30 -1.21 1.26
N ASN A 82 8.51 -0.65 1.49
CA ASN A 82 8.92 0.36 2.50
C ASN A 82 8.52 0.17 4.00
N TRP A 83 8.05 -1.01 4.39
CA TRP A 83 7.76 -1.47 5.75
C TRP A 83 8.79 -2.40 6.44
N ARG A 84 9.55 -3.21 5.68
CA ARG A 84 10.28 -4.41 6.14
C ARG A 84 11.32 -4.16 7.21
N SER A 85 11.84 -2.94 7.30
CA SER A 85 12.78 -2.54 8.35
C SER A 85 12.12 -2.40 9.74
N ARG A 86 10.79 -2.38 9.80
CA ARG A 86 10.00 -2.22 11.03
C ARG A 86 9.33 -3.53 11.47
N VAL A 87 8.69 -4.22 10.53
CA VAL A 87 7.92 -5.46 10.78
C VAL A 87 8.02 -6.45 9.61
N GLY A 88 7.81 -7.74 9.88
CA GLY A 88 7.96 -8.83 8.90
C GLY A 88 6.74 -9.09 8.00
N PHE A 89 5.64 -8.38 8.22
CA PHE A 89 4.37 -8.49 7.49
C PHE A 89 3.92 -7.11 7.06
N VAL A 90 3.00 -6.99 6.10
CA VAL A 90 2.41 -5.68 5.71
C VAL A 90 1.52 -5.14 6.84
N PRO A 91 1.87 -4.01 7.48
CA PRO A 91 1.08 -3.44 8.57
C PRO A 91 -0.12 -2.61 8.05
N GLU A 92 -1.25 -2.69 8.74
CA GLU A 92 -2.49 -1.95 8.42
C GLU A 92 -2.35 -0.43 8.61
N SER A 93 -1.50 0.01 9.55
CA SER A 93 -1.41 1.40 9.99
C SER A 93 -0.04 2.03 9.72
N GLU A 94 0.51 1.78 8.53
CA GLU A 94 1.73 2.46 8.05
C GLU A 94 1.56 3.02 6.63
N SER A 95 2.38 4.02 6.29
CA SER A 95 2.52 4.48 4.91
C SER A 95 3.24 3.44 4.08
N LEU A 96 2.55 2.89 3.09
CA LEU A 96 3.09 1.89 2.16
C LEU A 96 3.20 2.44 0.75
N ASN A 97 4.25 2.04 0.07
CA ASN A 97 4.44 2.18 -1.35
C ASN A 97 3.76 0.98 -2.01
N ILE A 98 2.94 1.27 -3.01
CA ILE A 98 2.22 0.27 -3.81
C ILE A 98 2.77 0.35 -5.23
N GLU A 99 3.09 -0.80 -5.79
CA GLU A 99 3.55 -0.96 -7.17
C GLU A 99 2.65 -1.98 -7.86
N THR A 100 2.11 -1.65 -9.03
CA THR A 100 1.43 -2.65 -9.86
C THR A 100 2.49 -3.59 -10.46
N ASP A 101 2.39 -4.88 -10.16
CA ASP A 101 3.39 -5.90 -10.50
C ASP A 101 3.23 -6.39 -11.94
N ILE A 102 3.73 -5.60 -12.87
CA ILE A 102 3.73 -5.90 -14.30
C ILE A 102 5.14 -5.72 -14.89
N ALA A 103 5.55 -6.64 -15.75
CA ALA A 103 6.91 -6.68 -16.28
C ALA A 103 7.27 -5.45 -17.15
N ALA A 104 6.30 -4.95 -17.92
CA ALA A 104 6.49 -3.79 -18.78
C ALA A 104 5.14 -3.14 -19.10
N THR A 105 5.17 -1.83 -19.37
CA THR A 105 4.02 -1.09 -19.91
C THR A 105 4.45 -0.31 -21.15
N VAL A 106 3.48 0.19 -21.91
CA VAL A 106 3.76 1.09 -23.06
C VAL A 106 4.35 2.44 -22.62
N CYS A 107 4.17 2.80 -21.36
CA CYS A 107 4.74 4.00 -20.78
C CYS A 107 6.12 3.68 -20.21
N VAL A 108 7.14 4.46 -20.58
CA VAL A 108 8.52 4.33 -20.08
C VAL A 108 8.63 4.96 -18.68
N GLN A 109 7.76 4.54 -17.77
CA GLN A 109 7.71 4.95 -16.37
C GLN A 109 7.44 3.73 -15.49
N SER A 110 7.78 3.84 -14.21
CA SER A 110 7.43 2.80 -13.24
C SER A 110 5.92 2.77 -12.95
N THR A 111 5.48 1.69 -12.32
CA THR A 111 4.09 1.44 -11.95
C THR A 111 3.83 1.66 -10.45
N TYR A 112 4.67 2.48 -9.80
CA TYR A 112 4.41 2.94 -8.44
C TYR A 112 3.22 3.89 -8.42
N TRP A 113 2.39 3.73 -7.41
CA TRP A 113 1.17 4.50 -7.29
C TRP A 113 1.48 5.92 -6.83
N TRP A 114 0.93 6.88 -7.58
CA TRP A 114 1.19 8.29 -7.41
C TRP A 114 -0.09 9.10 -7.54
N ILE A 115 -0.27 10.12 -6.68
CA ILE A 115 -1.38 11.07 -6.83
C ILE A 115 -0.95 12.21 -7.76
N ASP A 116 -1.62 12.34 -8.90
CA ASP A 116 -1.38 13.45 -9.81
C ASP A 116 -2.01 14.77 -9.31
N ALA A 117 -1.74 15.89 -9.99
CA ALA A 117 -2.28 17.20 -9.63
C ALA A 117 -3.82 17.29 -9.68
N THR A 118 -4.48 16.30 -10.27
CA THR A 118 -5.95 16.19 -10.36
C THR A 118 -6.55 15.23 -9.34
N TRP A 119 -5.77 14.82 -8.33
CA TRP A 119 -6.18 13.85 -7.31
C TRP A 119 -6.56 12.47 -7.86
N ARG A 120 -5.98 12.08 -9.00
CA ARG A 120 -6.09 10.71 -9.53
C ARG A 120 -4.92 9.86 -9.05
N VAL A 121 -5.18 8.57 -8.84
CA VAL A 121 -4.12 7.59 -8.64
C VAL A 121 -3.60 7.15 -10.01
N THR A 122 -2.30 7.28 -10.23
CA THR A 122 -1.64 7.08 -11.51
C THR A 122 -0.34 6.29 -11.32
N ALA A 123 0.12 5.63 -12.38
CA ALA A 123 1.47 5.10 -12.44
C ALA A 123 2.46 6.26 -12.54
N GLY A 124 3.39 6.32 -11.59
CA GLY A 124 4.32 7.42 -11.42
C GLY A 124 5.73 6.94 -11.06
N PRO A 125 6.63 7.88 -10.73
CA PRO A 125 8.03 7.58 -10.48
C PRO A 125 8.21 6.70 -9.25
N LYS A 126 9.24 5.84 -9.29
CA LYS A 126 9.67 5.07 -8.14
C LYS A 126 10.11 6.03 -7.04
N PRO A 127 9.59 5.87 -5.80
CA PRO A 127 10.02 6.70 -4.69
C PRO A 127 11.54 6.58 -4.47
N GLU A 128 12.27 7.71 -4.54
CA GLU A 128 13.70 7.76 -4.27
C GLU A 128 13.97 7.66 -2.76
N GLY A 129 15.01 6.91 -2.35
CA GLY A 129 15.55 6.98 -0.98
C GLY A 129 15.39 5.76 -0.07
N PHE A 130 15.01 4.59 -0.58
CA PHE A 130 14.91 3.37 0.22
C PHE A 130 15.63 2.19 -0.44
N GLY A 131 16.96 2.26 -0.48
CA GLY A 131 17.74 1.03 -0.38
C GLY A 131 17.45 0.37 0.98
N GLU A 132 17.62 -0.94 1.06
CA GLU A 132 17.24 -1.79 2.21
C GLU A 132 17.66 -1.27 3.60
N ASP A 133 18.64 -0.36 3.68
CA ASP A 133 19.26 0.11 4.93
C ASP A 133 19.19 1.63 5.20
N SER A 134 18.43 2.44 4.45
CA SER A 134 18.40 3.91 4.69
C SER A 134 17.08 4.41 5.30
N SER A 135 17.19 5.04 6.47
CA SER A 135 16.09 5.75 7.17
C SER A 135 15.37 6.76 6.25
N PRO A 136 14.05 6.97 6.41
CA PRO A 136 13.27 7.91 5.59
C PRO A 136 13.88 9.32 5.61
N LYS A 137 14.40 9.79 4.47
CA LYS A 137 14.57 11.23 4.27
C LYS A 137 13.23 11.78 3.81
N PHE A 138 12.54 12.43 4.73
CA PHE A 138 11.34 13.19 4.44
C PHE A 138 11.69 14.38 3.53
N GLN A 139 11.55 14.19 2.22
CA GLN A 139 11.50 15.27 1.26
C GLN A 139 10.05 15.37 0.79
N ARG A 140 9.40 16.49 1.16
CA ARG A 140 8.10 16.87 0.62
C ARG A 140 8.30 17.36 -0.82
N PRO A 141 7.58 16.76 -1.77
CA PRO A 141 6.77 17.50 -2.73
C PRO A 141 5.30 17.33 -2.34
N SER A 142 4.51 18.37 -2.59
CA SER A 142 3.07 18.42 -2.39
C SER A 142 2.33 17.27 -3.11
N GLY A 143 1.97 16.22 -2.38
CA GLY A 143 1.17 15.10 -2.88
C GLY A 143 1.43 13.85 -2.06
N ASP A 144 0.60 13.60 -1.04
CA ASP A 144 0.81 12.56 -0.06
C ASP A 144 0.54 11.14 -0.62
N ALA A 145 1.47 10.57 -1.39
CA ALA A 145 1.48 9.15 -1.74
C ALA A 145 1.47 8.26 -0.48
N SER A 146 2.08 8.76 0.62
CA SER A 146 2.08 8.15 1.95
C SER A 146 0.71 8.07 2.61
N MET A 147 -0.25 8.92 2.23
CA MET A 147 -1.62 8.92 2.77
C MET A 147 -2.53 7.93 2.03
N LEU A 148 -2.13 7.48 0.83
CA LEU A 148 -2.88 6.47 0.09
C LEU A 148 -2.94 5.17 0.87
N GLY A 149 -1.81 4.54 1.23
CA GLY A 149 -1.83 3.26 1.94
C GLY A 149 -2.72 3.23 3.19
N TYR A 150 -2.70 4.31 3.97
CA TYR A 150 -3.52 4.49 5.17
C TYR A 150 -5.02 4.57 4.92
N LEU A 151 -5.45 5.35 3.92
CA LEU A 151 -6.88 5.49 3.62
C LEU A 151 -7.38 4.26 2.86
N TRP A 152 -6.57 3.71 1.95
CA TRP A 152 -6.92 2.61 1.07
C TRP A 152 -7.22 1.31 1.83
N MET A 153 -6.38 0.94 2.80
CA MET A 153 -6.58 -0.29 3.59
C MET A 153 -7.86 -0.28 4.46
N LYS A 154 -8.39 0.90 4.80
CA LYS A 154 -9.57 1.03 5.67
C LYS A 154 -10.89 1.18 4.93
N THR A 155 -10.88 1.70 3.70
CA THR A 155 -12.11 1.96 2.95
C THR A 155 -12.29 1.11 1.71
N ALA A 156 -11.27 0.40 1.23
CA ALA A 156 -11.44 -0.34 -0.01
C ALA A 156 -10.54 -1.59 -0.12
N PHE A 157 -11.21 -2.67 -0.47
CA PHE A 157 -10.70 -3.88 -1.10
C PHE A 157 -10.23 -5.04 -0.20
N VAL A 158 -10.57 -6.25 -0.64
CA VAL A 158 -10.05 -7.53 -0.15
C VAL A 158 -8.89 -7.94 -1.05
N VAL A 159 -7.81 -8.40 -0.43
CA VAL A 159 -6.60 -8.84 -1.13
C VAL A 159 -6.74 -10.34 -1.47
N TRP A 160 -6.52 -10.75 -2.72
CA TRP A 160 -6.62 -12.16 -3.22
C TRP A 160 -5.25 -12.67 -3.71
N LEU A 161 -5.00 -13.98 -3.61
CA LEU A 161 -3.76 -14.66 -4.06
C LEU A 161 -3.82 -15.12 -5.52
#